data_AF-A0AAV2Z194-F1
#
_entry.id   AF-A0AAV2Z194-F1
#
_cell.length_a   1.000
_cell.length_b   1.000
_cell.length_c   1.000
_cell.angle_alpha   90.00
_cell.angle_beta   90.00
_cell.angle_gamma   90.00
#
_symmetry.space_group_name_H-M   'P 1'
#
loop_
_entity.id
_entity.type
_entity.pdbx_description
1 polymer ?
#
loop_
_entity_poly.entity_id
_entity_poly.type
_entity_poly.pdbx_seq_one_letter_code
_entity_poly.pdbx_strand_id
1 'polypeptide(L)'
;MPDGVEPISADDYFLRATEFRVWLHQKRNKYVEELSTQEATELFEDKFVKRWNDGRLDAMFYKGIPEAVLEQTKRTRHQWGFVNRLNEKERFDLATAKDSVEVATRKQNLLQKDAAGTSSGSRKREQRDEDDRRNDRGYDDDRRHHDKADRKRHRKHHESVLEELVPKETGREAKLEQRRQRAEKLHGAARDRDANRDGLDIDEDFLMGGSSQSDLQRRLAQRQLGRERKDQERQEKVAALAAKETERMDKFLADMGLNGPGQGPIVIQPRR
;
A
#
# COMPACT_ATOMS: atom_id res chain seq x y z
N MET A 1 -4.17 -39.78 -20.30
CA MET A 1 -3.54 -39.18 -19.10
C MET A 1 -2.26 -38.48 -19.54
N PRO A 2 -2.01 -37.23 -19.17
CA PRO A 2 -0.67 -36.64 -19.30
C PRO A 2 0.33 -37.43 -18.44
N ASP A 3 1.56 -37.58 -18.92
CA ASP A 3 2.55 -38.50 -18.36
C ASP A 3 2.87 -38.18 -16.88
N GLY A 4 2.76 -39.20 -16.01
CA GLY A 4 3.15 -39.11 -14.59
C GLY A 4 2.03 -38.79 -13.58
N VAL A 5 0.76 -38.81 -13.99
CA VAL A 5 -0.37 -38.58 -13.07
C VAL A 5 -0.88 -39.90 -12.49
N GLU A 6 -0.83 -40.03 -11.16
CA GLU A 6 -1.43 -41.16 -10.45
C GLU A 6 -2.97 -41.11 -10.50
N PRO A 7 -3.63 -42.28 -10.59
CA PRO A 7 -5.08 -42.35 -10.49
C PRO A 7 -5.52 -41.88 -9.10
N ILE A 8 -6.64 -41.18 -9.05
CA ILE A 8 -7.18 -40.61 -7.81
C ILE A 8 -8.24 -41.55 -7.23
N SER A 9 -8.29 -41.61 -5.90
CA SER A 9 -9.27 -42.31 -5.07
C SER A 9 -10.28 -41.33 -4.43
N ALA A 10 -11.35 -41.84 -3.83
CA ALA A 10 -12.22 -41.09 -2.91
C ALA A 10 -11.43 -40.42 -1.78
N ASP A 11 -10.37 -41.08 -1.30
CA ASP A 11 -9.54 -40.61 -0.17
C ASP A 11 -8.77 -39.31 -0.47
N ASP A 12 -8.54 -39.02 -1.75
CA ASP A 12 -7.82 -37.84 -2.23
C ASP A 12 -8.69 -36.57 -2.29
N TYR A 13 -9.94 -36.65 -1.83
CA TYR A 13 -10.89 -35.54 -1.83
C TYR A 13 -10.28 -34.25 -1.28
N PHE A 14 -9.54 -34.35 -0.17
CA PHE A 14 -8.93 -33.19 0.48
C PHE A 14 -7.66 -32.70 -0.21
N LEU A 15 -6.84 -33.62 -0.74
CA LEU A 15 -5.61 -33.27 -1.46
C LEU A 15 -5.92 -32.54 -2.77
N ARG A 16 -7.04 -32.90 -3.40
CA ARG A 16 -7.47 -32.38 -4.71
C ARG A 16 -8.72 -31.49 -4.62
N ALA A 17 -9.01 -30.99 -3.42
CA ALA A 17 -10.16 -30.14 -3.17
C ALA A 17 -10.13 -28.84 -3.98
N THR A 18 -8.94 -28.31 -4.25
CA THR A 18 -8.75 -27.10 -5.08
C THR A 18 -9.16 -27.33 -6.53
N GLU A 19 -8.74 -28.46 -7.10
CA GLU A 19 -9.05 -28.92 -8.44
C GLU A 19 -10.55 -29.21 -8.57
N PHE A 20 -11.11 -29.88 -7.57
CA PHE A 20 -12.53 -30.18 -7.53
C PHE A 20 -13.40 -28.91 -7.48
N ARG A 21 -13.00 -27.89 -6.70
CA ARG A 21 -13.69 -26.58 -6.64
C ARG A 21 -13.73 -25.91 -8.00
N VAL A 22 -12.58 -25.87 -8.68
CA VAL A 22 -12.49 -25.25 -10.01
C VAL A 22 -13.33 -26.01 -11.04
N TRP A 23 -13.30 -27.34 -10.97
CA TRP A 23 -14.12 -28.18 -11.83
C TRP A 23 -15.63 -27.96 -11.61
N LEU A 24 -16.07 -27.85 -10.35
CA LEU A 24 -17.46 -27.54 -10.00
C LEU A 24 -17.91 -26.19 -10.54
N HIS A 25 -17.06 -25.16 -10.40
CA HIS A 25 -17.34 -23.84 -10.93
C HIS A 25 -17.48 -23.88 -12.46
N GLN A 26 -16.51 -24.47 -13.18
CA GLN A 26 -16.52 -24.50 -14.65
C GLN A 26 -17.64 -25.35 -15.25
N LYS A 27 -17.97 -26.51 -14.66
CA LYS A 27 -18.94 -27.45 -15.24
C LYS A 27 -20.35 -27.26 -14.75
N ARG A 28 -20.53 -26.82 -13.50
CA ARG A 28 -21.85 -26.77 -12.86
C ARG A 28 -22.21 -25.38 -12.35
N ASN A 29 -21.30 -24.41 -12.36
CA ASN A 29 -21.48 -23.08 -11.77
C ASN A 29 -22.02 -23.16 -10.33
N LYS A 30 -21.61 -24.19 -9.58
CA LYS A 30 -21.99 -24.39 -8.18
C LYS A 30 -20.79 -24.16 -7.27
N TYR A 31 -21.05 -23.61 -6.09
CA TYR A 31 -20.04 -23.45 -5.05
C TYR A 31 -20.07 -24.64 -4.10
N VAL A 32 -18.91 -25.05 -3.58
CA VAL A 32 -18.85 -26.18 -2.63
C VAL A 32 -19.73 -25.95 -1.41
N GLU A 33 -19.85 -24.71 -0.93
CA GLU A 33 -20.70 -24.36 0.24
C GLU A 33 -22.21 -24.49 -0.03
N GLU A 34 -22.65 -24.51 -1.29
CA GLU A 34 -24.05 -24.73 -1.65
C GLU A 34 -24.41 -26.22 -1.71
N LEU A 35 -23.40 -27.10 -1.72
CA LEU A 35 -23.60 -28.55 -1.70
C LEU A 35 -23.52 -29.07 -0.27
N SER A 36 -24.34 -30.08 0.01
CA SER A 36 -24.12 -30.89 1.21
C SER A 36 -22.79 -31.63 1.10
N THR A 37 -22.20 -31.99 2.24
CA THR A 37 -20.95 -32.75 2.28
C THR A 37 -21.08 -34.08 1.53
N GLN A 38 -22.22 -34.76 1.67
CA GLN A 38 -22.53 -36.02 1.00
C GLN A 38 -22.66 -35.85 -0.52
N GLU A 39 -23.37 -34.82 -0.98
CA GLU A 39 -23.48 -34.54 -2.41
C GLU A 39 -22.11 -34.16 -3.01
N ALA A 40 -21.28 -33.43 -2.26
CA ALA A 40 -19.95 -33.05 -2.72
C ALA A 40 -19.04 -34.28 -2.89
N THR A 41 -19.05 -35.23 -1.94
CA THR A 41 -18.28 -36.47 -2.03
C THR A 41 -18.78 -37.38 -3.14
N GLU A 42 -20.10 -37.54 -3.29
CA GLU A 42 -20.68 -38.31 -4.40
C GLU A 42 -20.27 -37.75 -5.76
N LEU A 43 -20.34 -36.42 -5.93
CA LEU A 43 -19.91 -35.79 -7.19
C LEU A 43 -18.41 -35.91 -7.45
N PHE A 44 -17.61 -35.95 -6.40
CA PHE A 44 -16.19 -36.18 -6.51
C PHE A 44 -15.91 -37.60 -7.00
N GLU A 45 -16.44 -38.61 -6.32
CA GLU A 45 -16.24 -40.02 -6.66
C GLU A 45 -16.82 -40.38 -8.03
N ASP A 46 -18.05 -39.99 -8.31
CA ASP A 46 -18.73 -40.46 -9.52
C ASP A 46 -18.33 -39.74 -10.78
N LYS A 47 -18.01 -38.44 -10.70
CA LYS A 47 -17.80 -37.61 -11.88
C LYS A 47 -16.38 -37.12 -11.98
N PHE A 48 -15.82 -36.61 -10.89
CA PHE A 48 -14.48 -36.03 -10.92
C PHE A 48 -13.41 -37.12 -11.05
N VAL A 49 -13.45 -38.15 -10.21
CA VAL A 49 -12.50 -39.28 -10.24
C VAL A 49 -12.57 -40.02 -11.58
N LYS A 50 -13.77 -40.33 -12.09
CA LYS A 50 -13.91 -40.97 -13.41
C LYS A 50 -13.27 -40.12 -14.53
N ARG A 51 -13.58 -38.82 -14.58
CA ARG A 51 -13.01 -37.92 -15.61
C ARG A 51 -11.51 -37.72 -15.45
N TRP A 52 -11.03 -37.70 -14.20
CA TRP A 52 -9.61 -37.60 -13.89
C TRP A 52 -8.88 -38.82 -14.41
N ASN A 53 -9.37 -40.00 -14.05
CA ASN A 53 -8.86 -41.31 -14.44
C ASN A 53 -8.95 -41.55 -15.97
N ASP A 54 -9.92 -40.93 -16.64
CA ASP A 54 -10.00 -40.94 -18.11
C ASP A 54 -9.01 -39.98 -18.79
N GLY A 55 -8.34 -39.09 -18.05
CA GLY A 55 -7.46 -38.08 -18.64
C GLY A 55 -8.20 -36.98 -19.41
N ARG A 56 -9.51 -36.79 -19.17
CA ARG A 56 -10.39 -35.89 -19.94
C ARG A 56 -10.58 -34.51 -19.29
N LEU A 57 -9.86 -34.22 -18.21
CA LEU A 57 -9.78 -32.87 -17.67
C LEU A 57 -8.77 -32.04 -18.47
N ASP A 58 -8.89 -30.72 -18.34
CA ASP A 58 -7.93 -29.78 -18.94
C ASP A 58 -6.52 -30.01 -18.36
N ALA A 59 -5.49 -29.70 -19.14
CA ALA A 59 -4.10 -29.83 -18.71
C ALA A 59 -3.79 -29.03 -17.42
N MET A 60 -4.56 -27.96 -17.17
CA MET A 60 -4.49 -27.14 -15.95
C MET A 60 -4.75 -27.92 -14.67
N PHE A 61 -5.62 -28.94 -14.70
CA PHE A 61 -5.94 -29.73 -13.51
C PHE A 61 -4.80 -30.67 -13.12
N TYR A 62 -3.99 -31.10 -14.08
CA TYR A 62 -2.91 -32.06 -13.87
C TYR A 62 -1.57 -31.39 -13.51
N LYS A 63 -1.27 -30.24 -14.13
CA LYS A 63 0.00 -29.51 -13.93
C LYS A 63 -0.02 -28.55 -12.72
N GLY A 64 -1.19 -28.36 -12.12
CA GLY A 64 -1.45 -27.35 -11.10
C GLY A 64 -2.24 -26.19 -11.65
N ILE A 65 -3.24 -25.75 -10.89
CA ILE A 65 -4.17 -24.72 -11.33
C ILE A 65 -3.47 -23.36 -11.30
N PRO A 66 -3.51 -22.59 -12.39
CA PRO A 66 -2.98 -21.23 -12.37
C PRO A 66 -3.76 -20.36 -11.37
N GLU A 67 -3.04 -19.54 -10.62
CA GLU A 67 -3.56 -18.68 -9.55
C GLU A 67 -4.69 -17.77 -10.03
N ALA A 68 -4.59 -17.25 -11.26
CA ALA A 68 -5.64 -16.45 -11.89
C ALA A 68 -7.01 -17.19 -11.98
N VAL A 69 -7.00 -18.51 -12.22
CA VAL A 69 -8.23 -19.31 -12.27
C VAL A 69 -8.76 -19.53 -10.86
N LEU A 70 -7.87 -19.74 -9.89
CA LEU A 70 -8.26 -19.86 -8.48
C LEU A 70 -8.93 -18.57 -7.96
N GLU A 71 -8.41 -17.40 -8.35
CA GLU A 71 -8.99 -16.11 -7.99
C GLU A 71 -10.38 -15.89 -8.58
N GLN A 72 -10.61 -16.36 -9.81
CA GLN A 72 -11.92 -16.30 -10.44
C GLN A 72 -12.91 -17.23 -9.73
N THR A 73 -12.46 -18.40 -9.30
CA THR A 73 -13.28 -19.36 -8.57
C THR A 73 -13.37 -19.00 -7.10
N LYS A 74 -14.30 -18.09 -6.78
CA LYS A 74 -14.60 -17.74 -5.38
C LYS A 74 -15.00 -18.98 -4.59
N ARG A 75 -14.50 -19.11 -3.37
CA ARG A 75 -14.85 -20.22 -2.47
C ARG A 75 -16.33 -20.17 -2.06
N THR A 76 -16.86 -18.97 -1.85
CA THR A 76 -18.22 -18.76 -1.37
C THR A 76 -18.95 -17.75 -2.25
N ARG A 77 -20.28 -17.91 -2.35
CA ARG A 77 -21.15 -16.93 -2.99
C ARG A 77 -21.33 -15.66 -2.15
N HIS A 78 -21.14 -15.78 -0.84
CA HIS A 78 -21.33 -14.67 0.09
C HIS A 78 -20.29 -13.57 -0.14
N GLN A 79 -20.78 -12.38 -0.48
CA GLN A 79 -19.96 -11.17 -0.53
C GLN A 79 -20.21 -10.37 0.73
N TRP A 80 -19.13 -10.00 1.41
CA TRP A 80 -19.24 -9.16 2.59
C TRP A 80 -19.77 -7.78 2.19
N GLY A 81 -20.69 -7.23 2.97
CA GLY A 81 -21.37 -5.97 2.62
C GLY A 81 -20.43 -4.78 2.39
N PHE A 82 -19.21 -4.81 2.94
CA PHE A 82 -18.19 -3.79 2.66
C PHE A 82 -17.69 -3.83 1.21
N VAL A 83 -17.60 -5.01 0.59
CA VAL A 83 -17.20 -5.19 -0.82
C VAL A 83 -18.16 -4.48 -1.76
N ASN A 84 -19.44 -4.46 -1.42
CA ASN A 84 -20.46 -3.77 -2.21
C ASN A 84 -20.48 -2.25 -1.99
N ARG A 85 -19.89 -1.77 -0.90
CA ARG A 85 -19.82 -0.33 -0.56
C ARG A 85 -18.49 0.32 -0.98
N LEU A 86 -17.49 -0.48 -1.33
CA LEU A 86 -16.17 -0.01 -1.74
C LEU A 86 -16.25 0.73 -3.08
N ASN A 87 -15.67 1.94 -3.10
CA ASN A 87 -15.56 2.74 -4.31
C ASN A 87 -14.49 2.14 -5.26
N GLU A 88 -14.53 2.46 -6.56
CA GLU A 88 -13.62 1.85 -7.54
C GLU A 88 -12.14 2.12 -7.22
N LYS A 89 -11.82 3.30 -6.69
CA LYS A 89 -10.49 3.64 -6.18
C LYS A 89 -10.06 2.77 -5.02
N GLU A 90 -10.95 2.55 -4.04
CA GLU A 90 -10.66 1.73 -2.88
C GLU A 90 -10.51 0.25 -3.26
N ARG A 91 -11.27 -0.22 -4.25
CA ARG A 91 -11.12 -1.58 -4.83
C ARG A 91 -9.75 -1.74 -5.49
N PHE A 92 -9.30 -0.72 -6.22
CA PHE A 92 -7.98 -0.70 -6.85
C PHE A 92 -6.84 -0.66 -5.81
N ASP A 93 -6.98 0.17 -4.77
CA ASP A 93 -6.01 0.25 -3.68
C ASP A 93 -5.91 -1.09 -2.93
N LEU A 94 -7.04 -1.76 -2.70
CA LEU A 94 -7.08 -3.09 -2.09
C LEU A 94 -6.44 -4.16 -2.98
N ALA A 95 -6.68 -4.13 -4.30
CA ALA A 95 -6.03 -5.04 -5.24
C ALA A 95 -4.51 -4.82 -5.24
N THR A 96 -4.07 -3.57 -5.30
CA THR A 96 -2.64 -3.21 -5.25
C THR A 96 -1.99 -3.66 -3.95
N ALA A 97 -2.67 -3.45 -2.82
CA ALA A 97 -2.19 -3.90 -1.51
C ALA A 97 -2.09 -5.43 -1.46
N LYS A 98 -3.09 -6.15 -1.99
CA LYS A 98 -3.08 -7.61 -2.07
C LYS A 98 -1.89 -8.11 -2.90
N ASP A 99 -1.69 -7.56 -4.09
CA ASP A 99 -0.59 -7.94 -4.98
C ASP A 99 0.77 -7.68 -4.32
N SER A 100 0.90 -6.57 -3.59
CA SER A 100 2.14 -6.25 -2.86
C SER A 100 2.47 -7.29 -1.78
N VAL A 101 1.46 -7.77 -1.05
CA VAL A 101 1.60 -8.80 -0.01
C VAL A 101 1.90 -10.16 -0.64
N GLU A 102 1.24 -10.49 -1.74
CA GLU A 102 1.50 -11.73 -2.47
C GLU A 102 2.94 -11.77 -3.00
N VAL A 103 3.41 -10.68 -3.61
CA VAL A 103 4.80 -10.56 -4.07
C VAL A 103 5.78 -10.67 -2.90
N ALA A 104 5.49 -10.05 -1.75
CA ALA A 104 6.35 -10.13 -0.57
C ALA A 104 6.42 -11.55 -0.01
N THR A 105 5.28 -12.22 0.15
CA THR A 105 5.19 -13.58 0.71
C THR A 105 5.75 -14.64 -0.23
N ARG A 106 5.49 -14.53 -1.54
CA ARG A 106 6.06 -15.42 -2.56
C ARG A 106 7.59 -15.29 -2.66
N LYS A 107 8.12 -14.06 -2.57
CA LYS A 107 9.57 -13.83 -2.49
C LYS A 107 10.19 -14.45 -1.24
N GLN A 108 9.54 -14.36 -0.09
CA GLN A 108 10.02 -15.01 1.13
C GLN A 108 10.03 -16.54 1.01
N ASN A 109 9.02 -17.14 0.38
CA ASN A 109 8.97 -18.60 0.16
C ASN A 109 10.10 -19.07 -0.79
N LEU A 110 10.40 -18.30 -1.85
CA LEU A 110 11.55 -18.59 -2.73
C LEU A 110 12.88 -18.50 -1.97
N LEU A 111 13.10 -17.41 -1.22
CA LEU A 111 14.31 -17.23 -0.42
C LEU A 111 14.50 -18.33 0.63
N GLN A 112 13.40 -18.87 1.17
CA GLN A 112 13.42 -19.95 2.15
C GLN A 112 13.61 -21.34 1.51
N LYS A 113 13.16 -21.53 0.26
CA LYS A 113 13.44 -22.73 -0.54
C LYS A 113 14.92 -22.84 -0.92
N ASP A 114 15.54 -21.72 -1.27
CA ASP A 114 16.96 -21.70 -1.66
C ASP A 114 17.90 -21.93 -0.46
N ALA A 115 17.45 -21.64 0.76
CA ALA A 115 18.20 -21.89 1.98
C ALA A 115 18.19 -23.37 2.45
N ALA A 116 17.22 -24.18 2.01
CA ALA A 116 17.02 -25.56 2.47
C ALA A 116 17.58 -26.64 1.51
N GLY A 117 18.12 -26.25 0.34
CA GLY A 117 18.55 -27.21 -0.68
C GLY A 117 19.76 -26.73 -1.45
N THR A 118 20.96 -26.80 -0.86
CA THR A 118 22.21 -26.77 -1.64
C THR A 118 23.23 -27.73 -1.04
N SER A 119 23.10 -29.00 -1.40
CA SER A 119 24.27 -29.86 -1.61
C SER A 119 23.97 -30.79 -2.79
N SER A 120 24.95 -30.90 -3.68
CA SER A 120 25.01 -31.72 -4.91
C SER A 120 24.36 -31.15 -6.20
N GLY A 121 25.23 -30.53 -7.01
CA GLY A 121 25.51 -30.96 -8.38
C GLY A 121 24.47 -30.68 -9.48
N SER A 122 24.74 -29.66 -10.31
CA SER A 122 24.83 -29.82 -11.79
C SER A 122 25.17 -28.48 -12.44
N ARG A 123 26.46 -28.25 -12.69
CA ARG A 123 26.95 -27.11 -13.48
C ARG A 123 27.12 -27.54 -14.93
N LYS A 124 26.08 -27.42 -15.78
CA LYS A 124 26.25 -27.29 -17.25
C LYS A 124 24.93 -27.07 -18.02
N ARG A 125 24.16 -26.02 -17.71
CA ARG A 125 23.17 -25.49 -18.68
C ARG A 125 22.73 -24.03 -18.51
N GLU A 126 23.35 -23.25 -17.63
CA GLU A 126 22.88 -21.89 -17.28
C GLU A 126 23.72 -20.74 -17.87
N GLN A 127 24.64 -20.99 -18.81
CA GLN A 127 25.50 -19.93 -19.34
C GLN A 127 24.90 -19.11 -20.51
N ARG A 128 23.73 -19.47 -21.06
CA ARG A 128 23.13 -18.69 -22.17
C ARG A 128 21.93 -17.82 -21.77
N ASP A 129 21.19 -18.17 -20.72
CA ASP A 129 20.01 -17.40 -20.29
C ASP A 129 20.28 -16.44 -19.12
N GLU A 130 21.44 -16.55 -18.44
CA GLU A 130 21.83 -15.61 -17.38
C GLU A 130 22.34 -14.27 -17.93
N ASP A 131 23.02 -14.25 -19.08
CA ASP A 131 23.57 -13.01 -19.65
C ASP A 131 22.44 -12.07 -20.11
N ASP A 132 21.39 -12.58 -20.75
CA ASP A 132 20.25 -11.76 -21.19
C ASP A 132 19.41 -11.20 -20.02
N ARG A 133 19.27 -11.96 -18.91
CA ARG A 133 18.55 -11.50 -17.71
C ARG A 133 19.36 -10.57 -16.81
N ARG A 134 20.69 -10.69 -16.79
CA ARG A 134 21.58 -9.73 -16.11
C ARG A 134 21.62 -8.40 -16.86
N ASN A 135 21.58 -8.43 -18.20
CA ASN A 135 21.60 -7.22 -19.01
C ASN A 135 20.31 -6.38 -18.83
N ASP A 136 19.12 -7.00 -18.84
CA ASP A 136 17.84 -6.28 -18.66
C ASP A 136 17.66 -5.68 -17.25
N ARG A 137 18.09 -6.39 -16.20
CA ARG A 137 18.11 -5.85 -14.83
C ARG A 137 19.14 -4.73 -14.65
N GLY A 138 20.29 -4.82 -15.32
CA GLY A 138 21.31 -3.75 -15.31
C GLY A 138 20.79 -2.47 -15.95
N TYR A 139 20.10 -2.56 -17.09
CA TYR A 139 19.53 -1.41 -17.77
C TYR A 139 18.44 -0.68 -16.96
N ASP A 140 17.56 -1.41 -16.25
CA ASP A 140 16.52 -0.78 -15.41
C ASP A 140 17.11 -0.13 -14.15
N ASP A 141 18.12 -0.77 -13.54
CA ASP A 141 18.81 -0.23 -12.35
C ASP A 141 19.65 1.01 -12.70
N ASP A 142 20.39 0.98 -13.81
CA ASP A 142 21.15 2.12 -14.32
C ASP A 142 20.22 3.30 -14.67
N ARG A 143 19.06 3.03 -15.27
CA ARG A 143 18.06 4.06 -15.58
C ARG A 143 17.49 4.69 -14.31
N ARG A 144 17.16 3.89 -13.30
CA ARG A 144 16.71 4.41 -12.00
C ARG A 144 17.80 5.22 -11.31
N HIS A 145 19.05 4.79 -11.39
CA HIS A 145 20.19 5.51 -10.85
C HIS A 145 20.42 6.84 -11.57
N HIS A 146 20.28 6.88 -12.89
CA HIS A 146 20.37 8.09 -13.70
C HIS A 146 19.23 9.06 -13.38
N ASP A 147 17.98 8.59 -13.36
CA ASP A 147 16.81 9.41 -13.01
C ASP A 147 16.93 10.00 -11.60
N LYS A 148 17.45 9.20 -10.65
CA LYS A 148 17.71 9.66 -9.29
C LYS A 148 18.84 10.68 -9.25
N ALA A 149 19.89 10.49 -10.04
CA ALA A 149 20.98 11.44 -10.18
C ALA A 149 20.49 12.76 -10.79
N ASP A 150 19.66 12.72 -11.82
CA ASP A 150 19.08 13.89 -12.48
C ASP A 150 18.13 14.64 -11.56
N ARG A 151 17.26 13.95 -10.83
CA ARG A 151 16.42 14.57 -9.78
C ARG A 151 17.28 15.25 -8.72
N LYS A 152 18.41 14.65 -8.33
CA LYS A 152 19.34 15.22 -7.36
C LYS A 152 20.06 16.45 -7.93
N ARG A 153 20.45 16.43 -9.21
CA ARG A 153 21.03 17.57 -9.92
C ARG A 153 20.03 18.71 -10.03
N HIS A 154 18.79 18.43 -10.43
CA HIS A 154 17.73 19.42 -10.52
C HIS A 154 17.41 20.04 -9.16
N ARG A 155 17.35 19.24 -8.10
CA ARG A 155 17.14 19.75 -6.73
C ARG A 155 18.28 20.69 -6.30
N LYS A 156 19.53 20.30 -6.54
CA LYS A 156 20.70 21.13 -6.24
C LYS A 156 20.70 22.44 -7.04
N HIS A 157 20.36 22.36 -8.32
CA HIS A 157 20.27 23.53 -9.20
C HIS A 157 19.16 24.48 -8.74
N HIS A 158 18.00 23.93 -8.37
CA HIS A 158 16.91 24.73 -7.81
C HIS A 158 17.31 25.37 -6.48
N GLU A 159 18.01 24.64 -5.61
CA GLU A 159 18.54 25.15 -4.34
C GLU A 159 19.56 26.27 -4.57
N SER A 160 20.47 26.14 -5.54
CA SER A 160 21.45 27.19 -5.86
C SER A 160 20.80 28.43 -6.47
N VAL A 161 19.82 28.26 -7.36
CA VAL A 161 19.05 29.38 -7.93
C VAL A 161 18.30 30.13 -6.83
N LEU A 162 17.68 29.42 -5.87
CA LEU A 162 17.03 30.06 -4.72
C LEU A 162 18.04 30.77 -3.81
N GLU A 163 19.22 30.18 -3.61
CA GLU A 163 20.30 30.78 -2.81
C GLU A 163 20.91 32.02 -3.47
N GLU A 164 20.81 32.16 -4.79
CA GLU A 164 21.17 33.37 -5.55
C GLU A 164 20.05 34.42 -5.57
N LEU A 165 18.79 33.98 -5.60
CA LEU A 165 17.62 34.86 -5.61
C LEU A 165 17.36 35.53 -4.25
N VAL A 166 17.77 34.88 -3.16
CA VAL A 166 17.61 35.39 -1.79
C VAL A 166 18.89 36.13 -1.38
N PRO A 167 18.83 37.46 -1.14
CA PRO A 167 19.97 38.19 -0.61
C PRO A 167 20.44 37.57 0.71
N LYS A 168 21.71 37.15 0.77
CA LYS A 168 22.31 36.62 2.00
C LYS A 168 22.61 37.77 2.95
N GLU A 169 22.12 37.67 4.17
CA GLU A 169 22.51 38.57 5.26
C GLU A 169 24.01 38.35 5.56
N THR A 170 24.86 39.32 5.24
CA THR A 170 26.31 39.22 5.43
C THR A 170 26.68 39.58 6.88
N GLY A 171 27.18 38.61 7.67
CA GLY A 171 27.64 38.87 9.05
C GLY A 171 28.20 37.66 9.81
N ARG A 172 28.77 37.89 11.01
CA ARG A 172 29.24 36.84 11.95
C ARG A 172 28.07 36.01 12.49
N GLU A 173 26.91 36.64 12.65
CA GLU A 173 25.67 36.01 13.12
C GLU A 173 25.06 35.10 12.06
N ALA A 174 25.05 35.51 10.79
CA ALA A 174 24.61 34.66 9.68
C ALA A 174 25.47 33.38 9.53
N LYS A 175 26.78 33.44 9.82
CA LYS A 175 27.64 32.24 9.85
C LYS A 175 27.34 31.31 11.02
N LEU A 176 26.97 31.86 12.18
CA LEU A 176 26.55 31.07 13.35
C LEU A 176 25.21 30.39 13.09
N GLU A 177 24.27 31.09 12.46
CA GLU A 177 22.97 30.56 12.10
C GLU A 177 23.07 29.47 11.01
N GLN A 178 23.91 29.68 9.99
CA GLN A 178 24.21 28.65 8.98
C GLN A 178 24.85 27.40 9.62
N ARG A 179 25.69 27.55 10.64
CA ARG A 179 26.26 26.44 11.40
C ARG A 179 25.21 25.71 12.23
N ARG A 180 24.27 26.44 12.86
CA ARG A 180 23.14 25.86 13.60
C ARG A 180 22.21 25.06 12.69
N GLN A 181 21.80 25.65 11.56
CA GLN A 181 20.95 24.97 10.57
C GLN A 181 21.63 23.70 10.00
N ARG A 182 22.94 23.71 9.78
CA ARG A 182 23.69 22.50 9.38
C ARG A 182 23.73 21.45 10.49
N ALA A 183 23.94 21.86 11.73
CA ALA A 183 23.94 20.94 12.87
C ALA A 183 22.55 20.32 13.09
N GLU A 184 21.47 21.09 12.94
CA GLU A 184 20.09 20.61 13.03
C GLU A 184 19.73 19.67 11.87
N LYS A 185 20.15 19.96 10.63
CA LYS A 185 19.96 19.02 9.51
C LYS A 185 20.74 17.71 9.69
N LEU A 186 21.92 17.75 10.30
CA LEU A 186 22.78 16.57 10.49
C LEU A 186 22.39 15.73 11.71
N HIS A 187 22.00 16.37 12.81
CA HIS A 187 21.73 15.73 14.11
C HIS A 187 20.27 15.80 14.56
N GLY A 188 19.41 16.57 13.89
CA GLY A 188 17.97 16.64 14.18
C GLY A 188 17.29 15.29 13.97
N ALA A 189 17.60 14.59 12.88
CA ALA A 189 17.08 13.24 12.62
C ALA A 189 17.60 12.16 13.59
N ALA A 190 18.74 12.41 14.25
CA ALA A 190 19.26 11.55 15.30
C ALA A 190 18.57 11.84 16.64
N ARG A 191 18.34 13.12 16.97
CA ARG A 191 17.58 13.55 18.15
C ARG A 191 16.11 13.12 18.09
N ASP A 192 15.47 13.20 16.93
CA ASP A 192 14.10 12.69 16.72
C ASP A 192 14.05 11.16 16.84
N ARG A 193 15.15 10.47 16.51
CA ARG A 193 15.26 9.02 16.72
C ARG A 193 15.46 8.67 18.19
N ASP A 194 16.33 9.37 18.90
CA ASP A 194 16.56 9.14 20.33
C ASP A 194 15.32 9.52 21.15
N ALA A 195 14.63 10.61 20.82
CA ALA A 195 13.36 11.00 21.43
C ALA A 195 12.20 10.01 21.15
N ASN A 196 12.27 9.27 20.04
CA ASN A 196 11.31 8.21 19.70
C ASN A 196 11.81 6.80 20.06
N ARG A 197 13.04 6.66 20.56
CA ARG A 197 13.63 5.36 20.94
C ARG A 197 13.09 4.86 22.27
N ASP A 198 12.68 5.78 23.14
CA ASP A 198 11.98 5.50 24.40
C ASP A 198 10.47 5.24 24.20
N GLY A 199 10.03 4.94 22.98
CA GLY A 199 8.65 4.58 22.65
C GLY A 199 8.23 3.15 23.02
N LEU A 200 8.99 2.47 23.90
CA LEU A 200 8.78 1.08 24.33
C LEU A 200 8.65 0.92 25.85
N ASP A 201 8.66 2.01 26.62
CA ASP A 201 8.25 1.99 28.02
C ASP A 201 6.71 2.03 28.08
N ILE A 202 6.12 0.93 27.63
CA ILE A 202 4.72 0.65 27.88
C ILE A 202 4.67 0.12 29.32
N ASP A 203 4.09 0.93 30.22
CA ASP A 203 3.90 0.55 31.62
C ASP A 203 3.35 -0.88 31.73
N GLU A 204 3.90 -1.70 32.62
CA GLU A 204 3.53 -3.12 32.77
C GLU A 204 2.03 -3.29 33.10
N ASP A 205 1.42 -2.28 33.73
CA ASP A 205 -0.02 -2.17 33.96
C ASP A 205 -0.86 -2.00 32.67
N PHE A 206 -0.28 -1.42 31.61
CA PHE A 206 -0.89 -1.37 30.28
C PHE A 206 -0.88 -2.75 29.61
N LEU A 207 0.22 -3.50 29.77
CA LEU A 207 0.35 -4.84 29.22
C LEU A 207 -0.57 -5.84 29.96
N MET A 208 -0.75 -5.65 31.26
CA MET A 208 -1.51 -6.56 32.14
C MET A 208 -2.99 -6.20 32.31
N GLY A 209 -3.49 -5.15 31.64
CA GLY A 209 -4.93 -4.86 31.59
C GLY A 209 -5.53 -4.50 32.95
N GLY A 210 -4.96 -3.49 33.64
CA GLY A 210 -5.46 -2.98 34.92
C GLY A 210 -6.99 -2.73 34.94
N SER A 211 -7.68 -3.39 35.86
CA SER A 211 -9.15 -3.52 35.91
C SER A 211 -9.87 -2.40 36.67
N SER A 212 -9.31 -1.20 36.76
CA SER A 212 -9.92 -0.11 37.54
C SER A 212 -10.78 0.81 36.67
N GLN A 213 -11.99 1.12 37.12
CA GLN A 213 -12.92 2.04 36.44
C GLN A 213 -12.33 3.45 36.28
N SER A 214 -11.39 3.84 37.14
CA SER A 214 -10.58 5.07 37.06
C SER A 214 -9.63 5.09 35.86
N ASP A 215 -9.05 3.95 35.46
CA ASP A 215 -8.13 3.89 34.32
C ASP A 215 -8.86 4.08 32.98
N LEU A 216 -10.11 3.60 32.90
CA LEU A 216 -10.96 3.86 31.74
C LEU A 216 -11.21 5.37 31.57
N GLN A 217 -11.55 6.08 32.64
CA GLN A 217 -11.75 7.54 32.61
C GLN A 217 -10.46 8.28 32.24
N ARG A 218 -9.31 7.88 32.81
CA ARG A 218 -8.01 8.47 32.46
C ARG A 218 -7.66 8.26 30.98
N ARG A 219 -7.95 7.09 30.42
CA ARG A 219 -7.76 6.78 28.98
C ARG A 219 -8.70 7.59 28.10
N LEU A 220 -9.96 7.75 28.49
CA LEU A 220 -10.90 8.59 27.76
C LEU A 220 -10.46 10.06 27.76
N ALA A 221 -9.96 10.58 28.89
CA ALA A 221 -9.42 11.93 28.99
C ALA A 221 -8.17 12.12 28.11
N GLN A 222 -7.20 11.19 28.13
CA GLN A 222 -6.04 11.27 27.23
C GLN A 222 -6.42 11.23 25.75
N ARG A 223 -7.42 10.41 25.40
CA ARG A 223 -7.94 10.35 24.02
C ARG A 223 -8.66 11.65 23.62
N GLN A 224 -9.35 12.29 24.57
CA GLN A 224 -9.98 13.59 24.35
C GLN A 224 -8.92 14.67 24.14
N LEU A 225 -7.92 14.76 25.01
CA LEU A 225 -6.81 15.72 24.87
C LEU A 225 -6.07 15.57 23.52
N GLY A 226 -5.84 14.33 23.08
CA GLY A 226 -5.23 14.07 21.77
C GLY A 226 -6.11 14.46 20.57
N ARG A 227 -7.44 14.43 20.73
CA ARG A 227 -8.39 14.91 19.72
C ARG A 227 -8.45 16.43 19.72
N GLU A 228 -8.56 17.04 20.90
CA GLU A 228 -8.59 18.49 21.08
C GLU A 228 -7.33 19.15 20.51
N ARG A 229 -6.14 18.58 20.75
CA ARG A 229 -4.90 19.09 20.15
C ARG A 229 -4.94 19.07 18.62
N LYS A 230 -5.42 17.97 18.03
CA LYS A 230 -5.56 17.85 16.56
C LYS A 230 -6.61 18.80 16.00
N ASP A 231 -7.68 19.05 16.74
CA ASP A 231 -8.75 19.96 16.34
C ASP A 231 -8.29 21.41 16.45
N GLN A 232 -7.52 21.77 17.48
CA GLN A 232 -6.86 23.08 17.61
C GLN A 232 -5.88 23.32 16.45
N GLU A 233 -4.99 22.36 16.15
CA GLU A 233 -4.07 22.47 15.01
C GLU A 233 -4.82 22.63 13.67
N ARG A 234 -6.00 22.02 13.52
CA ARG A 234 -6.86 22.19 12.33
C ARG A 234 -7.51 23.57 12.30
N GLN A 235 -8.02 24.04 13.43
CA GLN A 235 -8.63 25.37 13.57
C GLN A 235 -7.61 26.48 13.31
N GLU A 236 -6.39 26.35 13.84
CA GLU A 236 -5.28 27.28 13.58
C GLU A 236 -4.94 27.33 12.08
N LYS A 237 -4.89 26.17 11.40
CA LYS A 237 -4.68 26.13 9.95
C LYS A 237 -5.81 26.80 9.18
N VAL A 238 -7.06 26.56 9.57
CA VAL A 238 -8.22 27.21 8.94
C VAL A 238 -8.22 28.71 9.18
N ALA A 239 -7.93 29.16 10.40
CA ALA A 239 -7.81 30.58 10.74
C ALA A 239 -6.68 31.26 9.97
N ALA A 240 -5.52 30.60 9.84
CA ALA A 240 -4.40 31.10 9.05
C ALA A 240 -4.72 31.20 7.54
N LEU A 241 -5.55 30.29 7.01
CA LEU A 241 -6.04 30.37 5.63
C LEU A 241 -7.06 31.49 5.47
N ALA A 242 -8.00 31.62 6.42
CA ALA A 242 -9.00 32.69 6.42
C ALA A 242 -8.35 34.08 6.49
N ALA A 243 -7.30 34.27 7.32
CA ALA A 243 -6.55 35.52 7.37
C ALA A 243 -5.85 35.84 6.03
N LYS A 244 -5.31 34.82 5.35
CA LYS A 244 -4.74 34.98 4.01
C LYS A 244 -5.81 35.31 2.97
N GLU A 245 -7.03 34.79 3.13
CA GLU A 245 -8.16 35.12 2.26
C GLU A 245 -8.64 36.56 2.50
N THR A 246 -8.75 37.03 3.75
CA THR A 246 -9.09 38.43 4.03
C THR A 246 -8.02 39.38 3.51
N GLU A 247 -6.73 39.08 3.70
CA GLU A 247 -5.66 39.88 3.11
C GLU A 247 -5.72 39.91 1.57
N ARG A 248 -6.12 38.81 0.93
CA ARG A 248 -6.33 38.77 -0.52
C ARG A 248 -7.57 39.56 -0.94
N MET A 249 -8.66 39.47 -0.18
CA MET A 249 -9.87 40.26 -0.42
C MET A 249 -9.62 41.75 -0.23
N ASP A 250 -8.86 42.15 0.79
CA ASP A 250 -8.49 43.55 1.04
C ASP A 250 -7.57 44.08 -0.06
N LYS A 251 -6.60 43.28 -0.51
CA LYS A 251 -5.79 43.61 -1.69
C LYS A 251 -6.65 43.74 -2.95
N PHE A 252 -7.60 42.83 -3.14
CA PHE A 252 -8.53 42.88 -4.27
C PHE A 252 -9.46 44.10 -4.21
N LEU A 253 -9.98 44.46 -3.03
CA LEU A 253 -10.79 45.66 -2.81
C LEU A 253 -9.99 46.95 -3.02
N ALA A 254 -8.71 46.96 -2.61
CA ALA A 254 -7.79 48.07 -2.86
C ALA A 254 -7.47 48.23 -4.36
N ASP A 255 -7.23 47.12 -5.07
CA ASP A 255 -6.95 47.11 -6.51
C ASP A 255 -8.19 47.48 -7.35
N MET A 256 -9.38 47.13 -6.87
CA MET A 256 -10.67 47.55 -7.46
C MET A 256 -11.08 48.99 -7.09
N GLY A 257 -10.25 49.72 -6.33
CA GLY A 257 -10.46 51.15 -6.04
C GLY A 257 -11.65 51.46 -5.12
N LEU A 258 -12.20 50.47 -4.43
CA LEU A 258 -13.41 50.61 -3.58
C LEU A 258 -13.10 51.10 -2.15
N ASN A 259 -11.83 51.19 -1.77
CA ASN A 259 -11.39 51.53 -0.40
C ASN A 259 -10.63 52.86 -0.29
N GLY A 260 -10.93 53.82 -1.18
CA GLY A 260 -10.49 55.21 -1.03
C GLY A 260 -11.49 56.00 -0.17
N PRO A 261 -11.06 56.75 0.87
CA PRO A 261 -11.96 57.57 1.69
C PRO A 261 -12.48 58.75 0.85
N GLY A 262 -13.56 58.54 0.08
CA GLY A 262 -14.17 59.60 -0.70
C GLY A 262 -15.09 59.27 -1.87
N GLN A 263 -15.36 57.99 -2.21
CA GLN A 263 -16.27 57.68 -3.33
C GLN A 263 -17.48 56.86 -2.88
N GLY A 264 -18.64 57.53 -2.87
CA GLY A 264 -19.93 56.91 -2.61
C GLY A 264 -20.34 55.90 -3.70
N PRO A 265 -21.42 55.13 -3.46
CA PRO A 265 -21.82 54.03 -4.33
C PRO A 265 -22.08 54.51 -5.76
N ILE A 266 -21.48 53.82 -6.74
CA ILE A 266 -21.64 54.10 -8.17
C ILE A 266 -23.10 53.82 -8.57
N VAL A 267 -23.90 54.88 -8.68
CA VAL A 267 -25.28 54.80 -9.19
C VAL A 267 -25.22 54.74 -10.71
N ILE A 268 -25.45 53.55 -11.27
CA ILE A 268 -25.58 53.33 -12.71
C ILE A 268 -26.96 53.82 -13.15
N GLN A 269 -27.02 54.89 -13.95
CA GLN A 269 -28.29 55.35 -14.50
C GLN A 269 -28.81 54.40 -15.59
N PRO A 270 -30.12 54.11 -15.62
CA PRO A 270 -30.71 53.25 -16.64
C PRO A 270 -30.66 53.92 -18.02
N ARG A 271 -30.26 53.16 -19.04
CA ARG A 271 -30.20 53.62 -20.43
C ARG A 271 -31.61 53.82 -20.99
N ARG A 272 -31.85 54.98 -21.61
CA ARG A 272 -33.02 55.24 -22.47
C ARG A 272 -32.85 54.60 -23.84
#